data_AF-A0A8H4VE12-F1
#
_entry.id   AF-A0A8H4VE12-F1
#
_cell.length_a   1.000
_cell.length_b   1.000
_cell.length_c   1.000
_cell.angle_alpha   90.00
_cell.angle_beta   90.00
_cell.angle_gamma   90.00
#
_symmetry.space_group_name_H-M   'P 1'
#
loop_
_entity.id
_entity.type
_entity.pdbx_description
1 polymer ?
#
loop_
_entity_poly.entity_id
_entity_poly.type
_entity_poly.pdbx_seq_one_letter_code
_entity_poly.pdbx_strand_id
1 'polypeptide(L)'
;MIPRGPSASPARLLADAALPRLQWLPQQRKPLDRRPLSTTPHLLRMTRLRHQFITWLQSGEANSYRTSKNRVRYVKDSADKPFPNNPLFRSQPVLSNDTRERIWHKVVVLGHPLKGVSSELNVDVRRVAAVVRLKQLEKQMAEQGKKLATPYAEAVLAMLPKAILRDDRENEPFEPINDVHIHKRSMHQLFLPVSESRYFTREDAAEAFGSGLLSVDKRCPQPHLIDMEREILSGKGKAESKKVFGRRVMEEEQKFAQQAEKDREKVERHTFRIKDGRFEYRFSEANVNEGGGTGRSRKDVGWRYGAPHQDRKRGLVKIPKTIPAEPWNLLSRA
;
A
#
# COMPACT_ATOMS: atom_id res chain seq x y z
N MET A 1 -91.19 -5.66 27.69
CA MET A 1 -92.14 -6.55 28.40
C MET A 1 -91.51 -7.93 28.51
N ILE A 2 -91.23 -8.38 29.74
CA ILE A 2 -90.95 -9.79 30.05
C ILE A 2 -92.32 -10.42 30.34
N PRO A 3 -92.69 -11.55 29.71
CA PRO A 3 -92.99 -12.74 30.50
C PRO A 3 -92.54 -14.07 29.83
N ARG A 4 -91.84 -14.92 30.58
CA ARG A 4 -92.33 -16.18 31.21
C ARG A 4 -92.65 -17.30 30.21
N GLY A 5 -91.81 -18.35 30.22
CA GLY A 5 -92.25 -19.72 29.88
C GLY A 5 -93.06 -20.32 31.03
N PRO A 6 -93.12 -21.65 31.20
CA PRO A 6 -92.90 -22.76 30.25
C PRO A 6 -94.14 -23.69 30.16
N SER A 7 -94.18 -24.64 29.22
CA SER A 7 -94.78 -25.95 29.51
C SER A 7 -94.21 -27.00 28.55
N ALA A 8 -93.70 -28.07 29.14
CA ALA A 8 -93.19 -29.25 28.46
C ALA A 8 -94.32 -30.26 28.26
N SER A 9 -94.19 -31.11 27.25
CA SER A 9 -94.99 -32.32 27.10
C SER A 9 -94.25 -33.35 26.23
N PRO A 10 -94.54 -34.65 26.41
CA PRO A 10 -93.49 -35.61 26.79
C PRO A 10 -93.40 -36.83 25.87
N ALA A 11 -92.38 -37.67 26.14
CA ALA A 11 -92.27 -39.10 25.80
C ALA A 11 -92.12 -39.43 24.29
N ARG A 12 -91.26 -40.33 23.82
CA ARG A 12 -90.42 -41.35 24.46
C ARG A 12 -89.52 -41.94 23.35
N LEU A 13 -88.30 -42.33 23.73
CA LEU A 13 -87.59 -43.56 23.32
C LEU A 13 -87.20 -43.75 21.85
N LEU A 14 -85.90 -43.65 21.55
CA LEU A 14 -85.02 -44.83 21.32
C LEU A 14 -83.55 -44.40 21.09
N ALA A 15 -82.64 -45.09 21.80
CA ALA A 15 -81.17 -45.17 21.64
C ALA A 15 -80.36 -43.90 22.00
N ASP A 16 -79.70 -43.75 23.16
CA ASP A 16 -78.59 -44.54 23.75
C ASP A 16 -77.54 -44.98 22.72
N ALA A 17 -76.23 -44.76 22.84
CA ALA A 17 -75.40 -44.18 23.89
C ALA A 17 -73.96 -43.98 23.33
N ALA A 18 -73.11 -43.31 24.13
CA ALA A 18 -71.64 -43.23 24.07
C ALA A 18 -71.01 -41.98 23.40
N LEU A 19 -70.89 -40.91 24.18
CA LEU A 19 -69.77 -39.97 24.12
C LEU A 19 -68.87 -40.22 25.34
N PRO A 20 -67.56 -40.50 25.19
CA PRO A 20 -66.64 -40.35 26.31
C PRO A 20 -66.21 -38.88 26.40
N ARG A 21 -66.63 -38.22 27.49
CA ARG A 21 -65.96 -37.03 28.03
C ARG A 21 -64.50 -37.38 28.32
N LEU A 22 -63.57 -36.81 27.57
CA LEU A 22 -62.15 -36.83 27.94
C LEU A 22 -61.82 -35.64 28.84
N GLN A 23 -61.34 -36.00 30.03
CA GLN A 23 -60.86 -35.13 31.08
C GLN A 23 -59.63 -34.35 30.62
N TRP A 24 -59.57 -33.06 30.97
CA TRP A 24 -58.38 -32.24 30.80
C TRP A 24 -57.31 -32.67 31.83
N LEU A 25 -56.22 -33.25 31.34
CA LEU A 25 -54.96 -33.37 32.07
C LEU A 25 -54.03 -32.21 31.63
N PRO A 26 -53.28 -31.57 32.55
CA PRO A 26 -52.29 -30.58 32.18
C PRO A 26 -51.10 -31.28 31.52
N GLN A 27 -51.07 -31.30 30.19
CA GLN A 27 -49.90 -31.73 29.44
C GLN A 27 -48.75 -30.75 29.70
N GLN A 28 -47.69 -31.24 30.32
CA GLN A 28 -46.44 -30.53 30.49
C GLN A 28 -45.93 -29.99 29.15
N ARG A 29 -45.72 -28.67 29.08
CA ARG A 29 -45.05 -28.02 27.95
C ARG A 29 -43.61 -28.54 27.88
N LYS A 30 -43.33 -29.40 26.90
CA LYS A 30 -41.94 -29.69 26.52
C LYS A 30 -41.32 -28.42 25.94
N PRO A 31 -40.06 -28.08 26.29
CA PRO A 31 -39.39 -26.92 25.73
C PRO A 31 -39.31 -27.08 24.21
N LEU A 32 -39.67 -26.02 23.48
CA LEU A 32 -39.53 -25.97 22.04
C LEU A 32 -38.06 -26.21 21.69
N ASP A 33 -37.78 -27.38 21.11
CA ASP A 33 -36.49 -27.73 20.57
C ASP A 33 -36.01 -26.64 19.62
N ARG A 34 -34.81 -26.12 19.91
CA ARG A 34 -34.11 -25.15 19.10
C ARG A 34 -33.91 -25.74 17.71
N ARG A 35 -34.74 -25.35 16.75
CA ARG A 35 -34.51 -25.68 15.34
C ARG A 35 -33.14 -25.12 14.94
N PRO A 36 -32.18 -25.95 14.50
CA PRO A 36 -30.89 -25.45 14.07
C PRO A 36 -31.08 -24.57 12.83
N LEU A 37 -30.37 -23.45 12.78
CA LEU A 37 -30.37 -22.45 11.69
C LEU A 37 -29.80 -22.99 10.35
N SER A 38 -29.55 -24.30 10.23
CA SER A 38 -29.00 -24.93 9.04
C SER A 38 -29.81 -26.17 8.66
N THR A 39 -30.19 -26.24 7.38
CA THR A 39 -30.80 -27.42 6.75
C THR A 39 -29.79 -28.52 6.42
N THR A 40 -28.50 -28.30 6.65
CA THR A 40 -27.51 -29.38 6.53
C THR A 40 -27.52 -30.25 7.79
N PRO A 41 -27.75 -31.58 7.69
CA PRO A 41 -27.66 -32.46 8.84
C PRO A 41 -26.22 -32.42 9.38
N HIS A 42 -26.08 -32.24 10.70
CA HIS A 42 -24.79 -32.35 11.35
C HIS A 42 -24.22 -33.76 11.08
N LEU A 43 -23.08 -33.84 10.41
CA LEU A 43 -22.45 -35.13 10.13
C LEU A 43 -21.94 -35.72 11.45
N LEU A 44 -22.48 -36.87 11.87
CA LEU A 44 -22.05 -37.61 13.07
C LEU A 44 -20.59 -38.08 13.01
N ARG A 45 -20.00 -38.13 11.81
CA ARG A 45 -18.62 -38.56 11.57
C ARG A 45 -17.91 -37.61 10.62
N MET A 46 -16.60 -37.43 10.84
CA MET A 46 -15.76 -36.60 9.99
C MET A 46 -15.58 -37.24 8.61
N THR A 47 -15.56 -36.44 7.55
CA THR A 47 -15.23 -36.93 6.21
C THR A 47 -13.77 -37.38 6.14
N ARG A 48 -13.45 -38.33 5.25
CA ARG A 48 -12.08 -38.84 5.07
C ARG A 48 -11.06 -37.73 4.82
N LEU A 49 -11.41 -36.75 3.97
CA LEU A 49 -10.56 -35.60 3.68
C LEU A 49 -10.29 -34.74 4.93
N ARG A 50 -11.33 -34.52 5.75
CA ARG A 50 -11.19 -33.76 6.99
C ARG A 50 -10.35 -34.51 8.02
N HIS A 51 -10.48 -35.82 8.09
CA HIS A 51 -9.62 -36.67 8.91
C HIS A 51 -8.15 -36.54 8.47
N GLN A 52 -7.85 -36.72 7.18
CA GLN A 52 -6.49 -36.55 6.62
C GLN A 52 -5.90 -35.18 6.92
N PHE A 53 -6.70 -34.12 6.75
CA PHE A 53 -6.30 -32.75 7.08
C PHE A 53 -5.93 -32.60 8.56
N ILE A 54 -6.75 -33.12 9.48
CA ILE A 54 -6.48 -33.03 10.93
C ILE A 54 -5.27 -33.88 11.30
N THR A 55 -5.12 -35.07 10.73
CA THR A 55 -3.92 -35.91 10.91
C THR A 55 -2.66 -35.14 10.52
N TRP A 56 -2.68 -34.42 9.38
CA TRP A 56 -1.56 -33.55 9.00
C TRP A 56 -1.39 -32.37 9.96
N LEU A 57 -2.47 -31.70 10.39
CA LEU A 57 -2.42 -30.57 11.32
C LEU A 57 -1.85 -30.94 12.70
N GLN A 58 -2.02 -32.19 13.11
CA GLN A 58 -1.47 -32.76 14.35
C GLN A 58 -0.04 -33.29 14.17
N SER A 59 0.46 -33.39 12.94
CA SER A 59 1.83 -33.84 12.66
C SER A 59 2.89 -32.88 13.21
N GLY A 60 4.12 -33.38 13.36
CA GLY A 60 5.27 -32.58 13.79
C GLY A 60 5.58 -31.42 12.83
N GLU A 61 5.36 -31.62 11.52
CA GLU A 61 5.55 -30.60 10.49
C GLU A 61 4.60 -29.41 10.72
N ALA A 62 3.30 -29.67 10.88
CA ALA A 62 2.32 -28.62 11.12
C ALA A 62 2.53 -27.90 12.45
N ASN A 63 2.91 -28.62 13.51
CA ASN A 63 3.25 -28.02 14.80
C ASN A 63 4.47 -27.10 14.70
N SER A 64 5.41 -27.38 13.79
CA SER A 64 6.56 -26.51 13.55
C SER A 64 6.13 -25.12 13.06
N TYR A 65 5.06 -24.99 12.26
CA TYR A 65 4.61 -23.70 11.74
C TYR A 65 3.85 -22.86 12.79
N ARG A 66 3.43 -23.43 13.92
CA ARG A 66 2.64 -22.73 14.95
C ARG A 66 3.44 -21.73 15.78
N THR A 67 4.74 -21.93 15.95
CA THR A 67 5.59 -21.08 16.80
C THR A 67 6.82 -20.61 16.03
N SER A 68 6.96 -19.30 15.82
CA SER A 68 8.17 -18.72 15.25
C SER A 68 9.25 -18.57 16.33
N LYS A 69 10.24 -19.47 16.35
CA LYS A 69 11.44 -19.33 17.19
C LYS A 69 12.41 -18.27 16.62
N ASN A 70 11.93 -17.05 16.39
CA ASN A 70 12.71 -15.92 15.83
C ASN A 70 13.43 -16.24 14.50
N ARG A 71 12.85 -17.16 13.72
CA ARG A 71 13.33 -17.60 12.41
C ARG A 71 12.16 -17.63 11.44
N VAL A 72 12.44 -17.27 10.20
CA VAL A 72 11.52 -17.39 9.08
C VAL A 72 11.14 -18.85 8.87
N ARG A 73 9.84 -19.14 8.80
CA ARG A 73 9.32 -20.49 8.56
C ARG A 73 8.33 -20.44 7.41
N TYR A 74 8.81 -20.79 6.22
CA TYR A 74 7.96 -21.05 5.07
C TYR A 74 7.77 -22.54 4.85
N VAL A 75 6.78 -22.89 4.04
CA VAL A 75 6.46 -24.28 3.70
C VAL A 75 7.69 -24.98 3.11
N LYS A 76 7.94 -26.23 3.52
CA LYS A 76 9.14 -27.03 3.18
C LYS A 76 10.47 -26.45 3.69
N ASP A 77 10.43 -25.74 4.82
CA ASP A 77 11.62 -25.14 5.48
C ASP A 77 12.46 -24.25 4.55
N SER A 78 11.83 -23.65 3.54
CA SER A 78 12.54 -22.72 2.67
C SER A 78 12.84 -21.41 3.42
N ALA A 79 14.01 -20.83 3.16
CA ALA A 79 14.45 -19.61 3.83
C ALA A 79 13.62 -18.38 3.42
N ASP A 80 13.23 -18.31 2.15
CA ASP A 80 12.65 -17.13 1.51
C ASP A 80 11.49 -17.44 0.55
N LYS A 81 11.05 -18.69 0.39
CA LYS A 81 10.02 -19.07 -0.60
C LYS A 81 8.69 -19.42 0.05
N PRO A 82 7.77 -18.45 0.22
CA PRO A 82 6.49 -18.72 0.88
C PRO A 82 5.63 -19.73 0.11
N PHE A 83 5.70 -19.73 -1.22
CA PHE A 83 4.91 -20.63 -2.07
C PHE A 83 5.82 -21.63 -2.78
N PRO A 84 5.68 -22.94 -2.51
CA PRO A 84 6.58 -23.94 -3.10
C PRO A 84 6.44 -24.04 -4.63
N ASN A 85 5.24 -23.74 -5.17
CA ASN A 85 4.98 -23.85 -6.61
C ASN A 85 5.40 -22.60 -7.40
N ASN A 86 5.66 -21.47 -6.73
CA ASN A 86 6.10 -20.24 -7.38
C ASN A 86 7.52 -19.86 -6.91
N PRO A 87 8.58 -20.32 -7.61
CA PRO A 87 9.95 -20.06 -7.19
C PRO A 87 10.40 -18.61 -7.44
N LEU A 88 9.66 -17.83 -8.23
CA LEU A 88 10.00 -16.43 -8.57
C LEU A 88 9.63 -15.47 -7.43
N PHE A 89 8.54 -15.74 -6.71
CA PHE A 89 8.13 -14.90 -5.59
C PHE A 89 8.89 -15.31 -4.32
N ARG A 90 9.77 -14.42 -3.87
CA ARG A 90 10.59 -14.57 -2.66
C ARG A 90 10.24 -13.51 -1.63
N SER A 91 10.23 -13.89 -0.36
CA SER A 91 10.14 -12.96 0.75
C SER A 91 11.48 -12.27 0.96
N GLN A 92 11.60 -11.09 0.38
CA GLN A 92 12.77 -10.22 0.57
C GLN A 92 12.88 -9.77 2.03
N PRO A 93 14.11 -9.50 2.52
CA PRO A 93 14.32 -9.03 3.88
C PRO A 93 13.65 -7.67 4.11
N VAL A 94 13.21 -7.42 5.35
CA VAL A 94 12.66 -6.13 5.78
C VAL A 94 13.66 -5.39 6.67
N LEU A 95 13.57 -4.06 6.71
CA LEU A 95 14.42 -3.25 7.57
C LEU A 95 14.11 -3.52 9.05
N SER A 96 15.14 -3.79 9.85
CA SER A 96 14.98 -3.90 11.30
C SER A 96 14.53 -2.57 11.93
N ASN A 97 13.92 -2.63 13.12
CA ASN A 97 13.49 -1.41 13.84
C ASN A 97 14.67 -0.47 14.12
N ASP A 98 15.83 -1.03 14.50
CA ASP A 98 17.07 -0.28 14.72
C ASP A 98 17.53 0.43 13.44
N THR A 99 17.56 -0.28 12.31
CA THR A 99 17.94 0.30 11.02
C THR A 99 17.00 1.44 10.62
N ARG A 100 15.69 1.30 10.88
CA ARG A 100 14.70 2.37 10.62
C ARG A 100 14.96 3.61 11.47
N GLU A 101 15.31 3.42 12.74
CA GLU A 101 15.66 4.52 13.65
C GLU A 101 16.93 5.24 13.17
N ARG A 102 17.96 4.49 12.74
CA ARG A 102 19.20 5.06 12.18
C ARG A 102 18.94 5.89 10.93
N ILE A 103 18.13 5.39 10.00
CA ILE A 103 17.74 6.13 8.79
C ILE A 103 17.07 7.45 9.18
N TRP A 104 16.12 7.41 10.12
CA TRP A 104 15.45 8.62 10.61
C TRP A 104 16.45 9.59 11.26
N HIS A 105 17.35 9.10 12.10
CA HIS A 105 18.37 9.93 12.75
C HIS A 105 19.30 10.60 11.74
N LYS A 106 19.78 9.87 10.72
CA LYS A 106 20.63 10.43 9.66
C LYS A 106 19.94 11.55 8.88
N VAL A 107 18.67 11.37 8.52
CA VAL A 107 17.94 12.35 7.70
C VAL A 107 17.47 13.54 8.53
N VAL A 108 16.84 13.29 9.68
CA VAL A 108 16.15 14.33 10.46
C VAL A 108 17.09 15.02 11.45
N VAL A 109 17.95 14.28 12.15
CA VAL A 109 18.84 14.85 13.18
C VAL A 109 20.14 15.35 12.55
N LEU A 110 20.79 14.53 11.72
CA LEU A 110 22.07 14.90 11.09
C LEU A 110 21.89 15.74 9.82
N GLY A 111 20.69 15.81 9.25
CA GLY A 111 20.40 16.58 8.04
C GLY A 111 21.06 16.02 6.78
N HIS A 112 21.35 14.72 6.73
CA HIS A 112 21.91 14.10 5.54
C HIS A 112 20.88 14.02 4.41
N PRO A 113 21.33 14.20 3.15
CA PRO A 113 20.43 14.16 2.00
C PRO A 113 19.89 12.75 1.77
N LEU A 114 18.66 12.65 1.28
CA LEU A 114 17.97 11.37 1.05
C LEU A 114 18.74 10.46 0.11
N LYS A 115 19.24 11.00 -1.01
CA LYS A 115 20.04 10.22 -1.97
C LYS A 115 21.39 9.80 -1.38
N GLY A 116 21.96 10.60 -0.50
CA GLY A 116 23.19 10.26 0.23
C GLY A 116 22.95 9.05 1.13
N VAL A 117 21.95 9.12 2.02
CA VAL A 117 21.59 8.01 2.92
C VAL A 117 21.22 6.75 2.15
N SER A 118 20.50 6.89 1.04
CA SER A 118 20.14 5.80 0.14
C SER A 118 21.37 5.09 -0.44
N SER A 119 22.36 5.84 -0.94
CA SER A 119 23.60 5.27 -1.47
C SER A 119 24.48 4.60 -0.40
N GLU A 120 24.49 5.13 0.83
CA GLU A 120 25.27 4.55 1.92
C GLU A 120 24.71 3.24 2.44
N LEU A 121 23.38 3.16 2.55
CA LEU A 121 22.68 2.00 3.11
C LEU A 121 22.18 1.02 2.04
N ASN A 122 22.35 1.34 0.75
CA ASN A 122 21.81 0.57 -0.38
C ASN A 122 20.30 0.33 -0.28
N VAL A 123 19.56 1.37 0.10
CA VAL A 123 18.09 1.37 0.23
C VAL A 123 17.52 2.37 -0.76
N ASP A 124 16.43 2.06 -1.47
CA ASP A 124 15.80 2.97 -2.42
C ASP A 124 15.36 4.28 -1.74
N VAL A 125 15.58 5.42 -2.40
CA VAL A 125 15.21 6.76 -1.95
C VAL A 125 13.74 6.83 -1.55
N ARG A 126 12.87 6.13 -2.30
CA ARG A 126 11.43 6.07 -2.01
C ARG A 126 11.14 5.39 -0.68
N ARG A 127 11.89 4.32 -0.38
CA ARG A 127 11.78 3.58 0.88
C ARG A 127 12.33 4.39 2.04
N VAL A 128 13.49 5.04 1.87
CA VAL A 128 14.06 5.97 2.86
C VAL A 128 13.03 7.04 3.24
N ALA A 129 12.42 7.71 2.26
CA ALA A 129 11.38 8.71 2.50
C ALA A 129 10.15 8.14 3.22
N ALA A 130 9.73 6.91 2.89
CA ALA A 130 8.62 6.25 3.59
C ALA A 130 8.96 5.93 5.05
N VAL A 131 10.17 5.43 5.31
CA VAL A 131 10.66 5.14 6.67
C VAL A 131 10.66 6.40 7.53
N VAL A 132 11.19 7.51 7.01
CA VAL A 132 11.21 8.80 7.72
C VAL A 132 9.79 9.26 8.06
N ARG A 133 8.85 9.19 7.10
CA ARG A 133 7.44 9.55 7.32
C ARG A 133 6.78 8.70 8.41
N LEU A 134 6.93 7.38 8.34
CA LEU A 134 6.33 6.46 9.32
C LEU A 134 6.95 6.63 10.71
N LYS A 135 8.27 6.87 10.78
CA LYS A 135 8.96 7.13 12.05
C LYS A 135 8.53 8.45 12.68
N GLN A 136 8.34 9.50 11.88
CA GLN A 136 7.81 10.76 12.40
C GLN A 136 6.41 10.58 12.98
N LEU A 137 5.55 9.82 12.30
CA LEU A 137 4.21 9.49 12.82
C LEU A 137 4.29 8.69 14.13
N GLU A 138 5.21 7.71 14.22
CA GLU A 138 5.45 6.93 15.45
C GLU A 138 5.84 7.83 16.62
N LYS A 139 6.76 8.79 16.41
CA LYS A 139 7.16 9.78 17.42
C LYS A 139 6.00 10.69 17.82
N GLN A 140 5.25 11.21 16.86
CA GLN A 140 4.05 12.02 17.13
C GLN A 140 2.98 11.25 17.92
N MET A 141 2.79 9.96 17.62
CA MET A 141 1.85 9.11 18.38
C MET A 141 2.33 8.91 19.82
N ALA A 142 3.63 8.70 20.01
CA ALA A 142 4.23 8.58 21.34
C ALA A 142 4.11 9.89 22.14
N GLU A 143 4.36 11.05 21.51
CA GLU A 143 4.15 12.38 22.10
C GLU A 143 2.69 12.63 22.49
N GLN A 144 1.74 12.14 21.67
CA GLN A 144 0.31 12.18 21.98
C GLN A 144 -0.12 11.16 23.05
N GLY A 145 0.80 10.36 23.59
CA GLY A 145 0.52 9.33 24.60
C GLY A 145 -0.30 8.14 24.07
N LYS A 146 -0.35 7.94 22.74
CA LYS A 146 -1.07 6.80 22.15
C LYS A 146 -0.26 5.51 22.35
N LYS A 147 -0.95 4.45 22.76
CA LYS A 147 -0.33 3.13 22.96
C LYS A 147 0.08 2.54 21.61
N LEU A 148 1.38 2.26 21.46
CA LEU A 148 1.92 1.58 20.28
C LEU A 148 1.70 0.07 20.38
N ALA A 149 1.47 -0.59 19.25
CA ALA A 149 1.26 -2.04 19.17
C ALA A 149 2.60 -2.81 19.17
N THR A 150 3.45 -2.58 20.17
CA THR A 150 4.80 -3.16 20.23
C THR A 150 4.83 -4.69 20.28
N PRO A 151 3.99 -5.40 21.06
CA PRO A 151 4.08 -6.87 21.13
C PRO A 151 3.70 -7.51 19.79
N TYR A 152 2.75 -6.91 19.09
CA TYR A 152 2.35 -7.34 17.76
C TYR A 152 3.47 -7.10 16.74
N ALA A 153 4.08 -5.91 16.74
CA ALA A 153 5.17 -5.58 15.82
C ALA A 153 6.38 -6.50 16.01
N GLU A 154 6.77 -6.80 17.24
CA GLU A 154 7.87 -7.71 17.56
C GLU A 154 7.58 -9.14 17.09
N ALA A 155 6.37 -9.65 17.35
CA ALA A 155 5.96 -10.97 16.91
C ALA A 155 5.97 -11.10 15.38
N VAL A 156 5.46 -10.09 14.66
CA VAL A 156 5.47 -10.10 13.18
C VAL A 156 6.88 -9.99 12.63
N LEU A 157 7.74 -9.14 13.19
CA LEU A 157 9.13 -9.01 12.75
C LEU A 157 9.97 -10.24 13.03
N ALA A 158 9.61 -11.05 14.03
CA ALA A 158 10.26 -12.34 14.29
C ALA A 158 9.93 -13.42 13.24
N MET A 159 8.85 -13.24 12.46
CA MET A 159 8.43 -14.16 11.40
C MET A 159 9.08 -13.83 10.03
N LEU A 160 9.60 -12.61 9.85
CA LEU A 160 10.12 -12.12 8.58
C LEU A 160 11.66 -12.12 8.54
N PRO A 161 12.28 -12.31 7.34
CA PRO A 161 13.71 -12.10 7.18
C PRO A 161 14.01 -10.63 7.40
N LYS A 162 15.07 -10.32 8.15
CA LYS A 162 15.41 -8.95 8.56
C LYS A 162 16.84 -8.61 8.19
N ALA A 163 17.02 -7.46 7.54
CA ALA A 163 18.32 -6.90 7.26
C ALA A 163 18.75 -5.95 8.39
N ILE A 164 19.98 -6.12 8.86
CA ILE A 164 20.62 -5.25 9.85
C ILE A 164 21.73 -4.50 9.11
N LEU A 165 21.49 -3.22 8.82
CA LEU A 165 22.47 -2.40 8.12
C LEU A 165 23.33 -1.68 9.15
N ARG A 166 24.65 -1.82 9.04
CA ARG A 166 25.65 -1.22 9.93
C ARG A 166 26.42 -0.13 9.20
N ASP A 167 26.81 0.92 9.90
CA ASP A 167 27.56 2.03 9.29
C ASP A 167 29.06 1.71 9.17
N ASP A 168 29.58 0.85 10.04
CA ASP A 168 31.02 0.57 10.17
C ASP A 168 31.56 -0.40 9.11
N ARG A 169 30.68 -1.08 8.36
CA ARG A 169 31.04 -2.12 7.40
C ARG A 169 30.27 -1.95 6.11
N GLU A 170 30.85 -2.41 5.00
CA GLU A 170 30.12 -2.53 3.75
C GLU A 170 28.98 -3.54 3.93
N ASN A 171 27.74 -3.06 3.84
CA ASN A 171 26.56 -3.90 3.94
C ASN A 171 26.28 -4.59 2.61
N GLU A 172 25.74 -5.80 2.68
CA GLU A 172 25.06 -6.37 1.52
C GLU A 172 23.95 -5.41 1.05
N PRO A 173 23.80 -5.22 -0.27
CA PRO A 173 22.80 -4.32 -0.79
C PRO A 173 21.41 -4.80 -0.39
N PHE A 174 20.64 -3.93 0.28
CA PHE A 174 19.29 -4.28 0.75
C PHE A 174 18.32 -4.45 -0.43
N GLU A 175 18.41 -3.54 -1.40
CA GLU A 175 17.64 -3.59 -2.65
C GLU A 175 18.42 -2.90 -3.79
N PRO A 176 18.11 -3.18 -5.07
CA PRO A 176 18.76 -2.49 -6.18
C PRO A 176 18.31 -1.02 -6.25
N ILE A 177 19.23 -0.11 -5.90
CA ILE A 177 18.98 1.34 -5.91
C ILE A 177 18.98 1.97 -7.32
N ASN A 178 19.57 1.26 -8.29
CA ASN A 178 19.78 1.74 -9.66
C ASN A 178 18.78 1.18 -10.67
N ASP A 179 17.65 0.64 -10.20
CA ASP A 179 16.62 0.08 -11.08
C ASP A 179 15.97 1.17 -11.94
N VAL A 180 16.05 1.00 -13.26
CA VAL A 180 15.48 1.91 -14.25
C VAL A 180 14.17 1.35 -14.79
N HIS A 181 13.14 2.18 -14.84
CA HIS A 181 11.86 1.81 -15.45
C HIS A 181 12.04 1.45 -16.94
N ILE A 182 11.44 0.35 -17.40
CA ILE A 182 11.47 -0.01 -18.82
C ILE A 182 10.43 0.85 -19.57
N HIS A 183 10.89 1.75 -20.43
CA HIS A 183 10.01 2.62 -21.20
C HIS A 183 9.44 1.86 -22.40
N LYS A 184 8.18 2.14 -22.79
CA LYS A 184 7.53 1.42 -23.91
C LYS A 184 8.31 1.50 -25.22
N ARG A 185 8.91 2.67 -25.53
CA ARG A 185 9.73 2.85 -26.74
C ARG A 185 10.96 1.95 -26.78
N SER A 186 11.52 1.57 -25.63
CA SER A 186 12.70 0.69 -25.56
C SER A 186 12.35 -0.80 -25.56
N MET A 187 11.08 -1.18 -25.72
CA MET A 187 10.65 -2.58 -25.75
C MET A 187 10.68 -3.18 -27.17
N HIS A 188 10.85 -2.36 -28.20
CA HIS A 188 10.88 -2.83 -29.58
C HIS A 188 12.27 -3.36 -29.93
N GLN A 189 12.33 -4.47 -30.65
CA GLN A 189 13.58 -4.98 -31.20
C GLN A 189 13.99 -4.16 -32.41
N LEU A 190 15.18 -3.58 -32.39
CA LEU A 190 15.67 -2.68 -33.44
C LEU A 190 17.10 -3.06 -33.85
N PHE A 191 17.30 -3.22 -35.15
CA PHE A 191 18.61 -3.45 -35.76
C PHE A 191 18.90 -2.29 -36.70
N LEU A 192 19.74 -1.35 -36.26
CA LEU A 192 20.06 -0.15 -37.03
C LEU A 192 21.29 -0.43 -37.91
N PRO A 193 21.21 -0.30 -39.25
CA PRO A 193 22.39 -0.33 -40.09
C PRO A 193 23.20 0.95 -39.83
N VAL A 194 24.42 0.78 -39.36
CA VAL A 194 25.38 1.87 -39.12
C VAL A 194 26.66 1.61 -39.91
N SER A 195 27.45 2.65 -40.13
CA SER A 195 28.78 2.50 -40.71
C SER A 195 29.64 1.56 -39.86
N GLU A 196 30.46 0.73 -40.53
CA GLU A 196 31.35 -0.25 -39.90
C GLU A 196 32.30 0.36 -38.87
N SER A 197 32.72 1.62 -39.07
CA SER A 197 33.62 2.34 -38.19
C SER A 197 32.92 3.24 -37.18
N ARG A 198 31.58 3.23 -37.08
CA ARG A 198 30.84 4.12 -36.17
C ARG A 198 30.97 3.63 -34.72
N TYR A 199 31.40 4.51 -33.83
CA TYR A 199 31.33 4.28 -32.39
C TYR A 199 29.90 4.50 -31.88
N PHE A 200 29.15 3.43 -31.66
CA PHE A 200 27.75 3.49 -31.27
C PHE A 200 27.58 3.54 -29.75
N THR A 201 27.10 4.67 -29.23
CA THR A 201 27.00 4.92 -27.78
C THR A 201 25.61 4.62 -27.19
N ARG A 202 25.50 4.67 -25.86
CA ARG A 202 24.21 4.60 -25.14
C ARG A 202 23.28 5.77 -25.48
N GLU A 203 23.83 6.92 -25.88
CA GLU A 203 23.03 8.08 -26.30
C GLU A 203 22.49 7.89 -27.71
N ASP A 204 23.32 7.40 -28.65
CA ASP A 204 22.88 7.01 -29.99
C ASP A 204 21.79 5.93 -29.93
N ALA A 205 21.93 4.95 -29.03
CA ALA A 205 20.93 3.91 -28.82
C ALA A 205 19.60 4.49 -28.33
N ALA A 206 19.63 5.45 -27.40
CA ALA A 206 18.43 6.09 -26.88
C ALA A 206 17.71 6.89 -27.98
N GLU A 207 18.47 7.63 -28.79
CA GLU A 207 17.96 8.36 -29.94
C GLU A 207 17.34 7.43 -30.98
N ALA A 208 17.98 6.29 -31.26
CA ALA A 208 17.47 5.28 -32.20
C ALA A 208 16.10 4.71 -31.77
N PHE A 209 15.83 4.59 -30.46
CA PHE A 209 14.51 4.17 -29.96
C PHE A 209 13.44 5.26 -30.01
N GLY A 210 13.83 6.54 -30.08
CA GLY A 210 12.90 7.63 -30.35
C GLY A 210 13.38 9.00 -29.89
N SER A 211 12.93 10.04 -30.59
CA SER A 211 13.26 11.43 -30.28
C SER A 211 12.83 11.80 -28.85
N GLY A 212 13.80 12.24 -28.05
CA GLY A 212 13.61 12.63 -26.65
C GLY A 212 13.69 11.49 -25.62
N LEU A 213 14.03 10.26 -26.00
CA LEU A 213 14.35 9.24 -25.01
C LEU A 213 15.74 9.51 -24.43
N LEU A 214 15.81 9.68 -23.11
CA LEU A 214 17.07 9.85 -22.41
C LEU A 214 17.84 8.52 -22.30
N SER A 215 19.17 8.59 -22.29
CA SER A 215 20.04 7.44 -22.02
C SER A 215 19.81 6.87 -20.61
N VAL A 216 20.18 5.60 -20.41
CA VAL A 216 20.03 4.92 -19.12
C VAL A 216 20.71 5.70 -17.99
N ASP A 217 21.90 6.24 -18.26
CA ASP A 217 22.71 7.02 -17.32
C ASP A 217 21.93 8.23 -16.75
N LYS A 218 21.19 8.94 -17.62
CA LYS A 218 20.37 10.11 -17.25
C LYS A 218 19.04 9.72 -16.60
N ARG A 219 18.56 8.50 -16.83
CA ARG A 219 17.28 7.97 -16.30
C ARG A 219 17.44 7.26 -14.96
N CYS A 220 18.67 6.93 -14.58
CA CYS A 220 18.98 6.34 -13.28
C CYS A 220 18.48 7.26 -12.14
N PRO A 221 17.88 6.70 -11.07
CA PRO A 221 17.49 7.50 -9.90
C PRO A 221 18.64 8.29 -9.25
N GLN A 222 19.87 7.76 -9.35
CA GLN A 222 21.07 8.32 -8.74
C GLN A 222 22.20 8.47 -9.77
N PRO A 223 22.13 9.46 -10.68
CA PRO A 223 23.14 9.66 -11.72
C PRO A 223 24.51 10.07 -11.14
N HIS A 224 24.53 10.75 -10.00
CA HIS A 224 25.78 11.19 -9.35
C HIS A 224 26.69 10.04 -8.91
N LEU A 225 26.15 8.82 -8.72
CA LEU A 225 26.98 7.63 -8.47
C LEU A 225 27.80 7.25 -9.71
N ILE A 226 27.25 7.46 -10.91
CA ILE A 226 27.97 7.22 -12.17
C ILE A 226 29.12 8.21 -12.30
N ASP A 227 28.89 9.48 -11.96
CA ASP A 227 29.94 10.51 -11.99
C ASP A 227 31.05 10.20 -10.99
N MET A 228 30.67 9.75 -9.78
CA MET A 228 31.62 9.31 -8.75
C MET A 228 32.47 8.12 -9.24
N GLU A 229 31.86 7.13 -9.88
CA GLU A 229 32.58 5.97 -10.39
C GLU A 229 33.52 6.34 -11.55
N ARG A 230 33.08 7.22 -12.45
CA ARG A 230 33.93 7.76 -13.53
C ARG A 230 35.15 8.50 -12.97
N GLU A 231 34.97 9.25 -11.88
CA GLU A 231 36.07 9.93 -11.20
C GLU A 231 37.09 8.96 -10.60
N ILE A 232 36.61 7.89 -9.95
CA ILE A 232 37.46 6.82 -9.40
C ILE A 232 38.25 6.15 -10.54
N LEU A 233 37.59 5.84 -11.65
CA LEU A 233 38.24 5.26 -12.83
C LEU A 233 39.28 6.20 -13.46
N SER A 234 39.08 7.52 -13.36
CA SER A 234 40.08 8.51 -13.81
C SER A 234 41.27 8.70 -12.83
N GLY A 235 41.30 7.97 -11.72
CA GLY A 235 42.42 7.96 -10.76
C GLY A 235 42.25 8.88 -9.54
N LYS A 236 41.06 9.44 -9.31
CA LYS A 236 40.78 10.22 -8.08
C LYS A 236 40.60 9.31 -6.87
N GLY A 237 40.96 9.78 -5.68
CA GLY A 237 40.81 9.02 -4.44
C GLY A 237 39.33 8.78 -4.08
N LYS A 238 38.98 7.54 -3.69
CA LYS A 238 37.59 7.15 -3.30
C LYS A 238 36.99 8.08 -2.23
N ALA A 239 37.79 8.49 -1.24
CA ALA A 239 37.33 9.38 -0.17
C ALA A 239 37.01 10.80 -0.66
N GLU A 240 37.80 11.32 -1.61
CA GLU A 240 37.57 12.64 -2.22
C GLU A 240 36.34 12.61 -3.11
N SER A 241 36.21 11.58 -3.96
CA SER A 241 35.03 11.38 -4.81
C SER A 241 33.74 11.23 -3.99
N LYS A 242 33.79 10.54 -2.83
CA LYS A 242 32.62 10.45 -1.92
C LYS A 242 32.23 11.82 -1.34
N LYS A 243 33.20 12.68 -0.99
CA LYS A 243 32.92 14.05 -0.53
C LYS A 243 32.31 14.92 -1.64
N VAL A 244 32.84 14.82 -2.85
CA VAL A 244 32.30 15.51 -4.03
C VAL A 244 30.88 15.04 -4.34
N PHE A 245 30.63 13.73 -4.29
CA PHE A 245 29.30 13.15 -4.42
C PHE A 245 28.32 13.73 -3.41
N GLY A 246 28.70 13.75 -2.11
CA GLY A 246 27.86 14.33 -1.06
C GLY A 246 27.50 15.79 -1.32
N ARG A 247 28.45 16.59 -1.81
CA ARG A 247 28.21 17.99 -2.18
C ARG A 247 27.21 18.12 -3.34
N ARG A 248 27.39 17.34 -4.42
CA ARG A 248 26.50 17.36 -5.60
C ARG A 248 25.06 17.01 -5.22
N VAL A 249 24.89 15.97 -4.40
CA VAL A 249 23.58 15.54 -3.92
C VAL A 249 22.93 16.63 -3.08
N MET A 250 23.68 17.27 -2.17
CA MET A 250 23.16 18.38 -1.37
C MET A 250 22.71 19.56 -2.23
N GLU A 251 23.50 19.94 -3.23
CA GLU A 251 23.14 21.01 -4.17
C GLU A 251 21.89 20.67 -4.98
N GLU A 252 21.72 19.41 -5.41
CA GLU A 252 20.53 18.94 -6.13
C GLU A 252 19.27 19.03 -5.25
N GLU A 253 19.36 18.59 -3.99
CA GLU A 253 18.24 18.64 -3.05
C GLU A 253 17.86 20.10 -2.70
N GLN A 254 18.85 20.98 -2.53
CA GLN A 254 18.61 22.41 -2.32
C GLN A 254 17.91 23.06 -3.52
N LYS A 255 18.35 22.75 -4.76
CA LYS A 255 17.68 23.24 -5.98
C LYS A 255 16.25 22.74 -6.07
N PHE A 256 16.01 21.47 -5.74
CA PHE A 256 14.66 20.91 -5.72
C PHE A 256 13.77 21.58 -4.67
N ALA A 257 14.30 21.82 -3.47
CA ALA A 257 13.59 22.54 -2.42
C ALA A 257 13.21 23.96 -2.85
N GLN A 258 14.17 24.73 -3.38
CA GLN A 258 13.92 26.08 -3.91
C GLN A 258 12.88 26.08 -5.03
N GLN A 259 12.92 25.10 -5.93
CA GLN A 259 11.93 24.99 -7.00
C GLN A 259 10.54 24.69 -6.44
N ALA A 260 10.44 23.79 -5.45
CA ALA A 260 9.18 23.47 -4.79
C ALA A 260 8.59 24.66 -4.03
N GLU A 261 9.43 25.46 -3.35
CA GLU A 261 9.02 26.72 -2.70
C GLU A 261 8.51 27.73 -3.73
N LYS A 262 9.27 27.97 -4.80
CA LYS A 262 8.84 28.85 -5.90
C LYS A 262 7.51 28.41 -6.51
N ASP A 263 7.30 27.11 -6.69
CA ASP A 263 6.06 26.60 -7.26
C ASP A 263 4.88 26.74 -6.28
N ARG A 264 5.11 26.60 -4.96
CA ARG A 264 4.10 26.94 -3.93
C ARG A 264 3.77 28.42 -3.92
N GLU A 265 4.78 29.28 -3.94
CA GLU A 265 4.60 30.73 -3.97
C GLU A 265 3.84 31.18 -5.22
N LYS A 266 4.13 30.61 -6.40
CA LYS A 266 3.37 30.87 -7.62
C LYS A 266 1.89 30.53 -7.43
N VAL A 267 1.60 29.35 -6.87
CA VAL A 267 0.21 28.94 -6.61
C VAL A 267 -0.48 29.90 -5.64
N GLU A 268 0.21 30.34 -4.58
CA GLU A 268 -0.35 31.30 -3.61
C GLU A 268 -0.55 32.70 -4.21
N ARG A 269 0.40 33.19 -5.03
CA ARG A 269 0.28 34.49 -5.72
C ARG A 269 -0.91 34.54 -6.66
N HIS A 270 -1.22 33.43 -7.34
CA HIS A 270 -2.38 33.32 -8.22
C HIS A 270 -3.69 32.98 -7.48
N THR A 271 -3.66 32.86 -6.15
CA THR A 271 -4.84 32.54 -5.33
C THR A 271 -5.21 33.70 -4.41
N PHE A 272 -6.28 34.41 -4.72
CA PHE A 272 -6.84 35.43 -3.84
C PHE A 272 -7.73 34.80 -2.77
N ARG A 273 -7.50 35.16 -1.49
CA ARG A 273 -8.26 34.66 -0.34
C ARG A 273 -9.11 35.79 0.24
N ILE A 274 -10.43 35.63 0.24
CA ILE A 274 -11.38 36.57 0.83
C ILE A 274 -12.09 35.84 1.98
N LYS A 275 -11.89 36.31 3.21
CA LYS A 275 -12.56 35.77 4.40
C LYS A 275 -13.83 36.57 4.63
N ASP A 276 -14.98 35.90 4.52
CA ASP A 276 -16.29 36.51 4.80
C ASP A 276 -17.12 35.57 5.67
N GLY A 277 -17.45 36.03 6.88
CA GLY A 277 -18.21 35.29 7.89
C GLY A 277 -17.64 33.89 8.19
N ARG A 278 -18.32 32.85 7.69
CA ARG A 278 -18.06 31.43 7.99
C ARG A 278 -17.07 30.74 7.04
N PHE A 279 -16.81 31.33 5.88
CA PHE A 279 -16.04 30.66 4.81
C PHE A 279 -14.87 31.53 4.35
N GLU A 280 -13.83 30.86 3.84
CA GLU A 280 -12.75 31.50 3.10
C GLU A 280 -12.95 31.18 1.62
N TYR A 281 -13.29 32.20 0.83
CA TYR A 281 -13.40 32.08 -0.61
C TYR A 281 -12.01 32.18 -1.21
N ARG A 282 -11.61 31.15 -1.98
CA ARG A 282 -10.32 31.09 -2.66
C ARG A 282 -10.53 31.17 -4.16
N PHE A 283 -10.18 32.29 -4.76
CA PHE A 283 -10.27 32.53 -6.19
C PHE A 283 -8.90 32.26 -6.81
N SER A 284 -8.83 31.29 -7.71
CA SER A 284 -7.61 31.02 -8.48
C SER A 284 -7.77 31.60 -9.87
N GLU A 285 -6.77 32.37 -10.31
CA GLU A 285 -6.74 32.88 -11.69
C GLU A 285 -6.54 31.71 -12.65
N ALA A 286 -7.34 31.67 -13.72
CA ALA A 286 -7.23 30.68 -14.78
C ALA A 286 -7.18 31.40 -16.14
N ASN A 287 -6.29 30.94 -17.03
CA ASN A 287 -6.14 31.52 -18.36
C ASN A 287 -7.10 30.85 -19.35
N VAL A 288 -8.07 31.62 -19.85
CA VAL A 288 -9.11 31.15 -20.79
C VAL A 288 -8.52 30.75 -22.15
N ASN A 289 -7.36 31.29 -22.53
CA ASN A 289 -6.74 31.01 -23.82
C ASN A 289 -5.99 29.66 -23.86
N GLU A 290 -5.93 28.92 -22.75
CA GLU A 290 -5.29 27.59 -22.69
C GLU A 290 -6.13 26.47 -23.34
N GLY A 291 -7.35 26.77 -23.80
CA GLY A 291 -8.24 25.85 -24.53
C GLY A 291 -7.69 25.38 -25.89
N GLY A 292 -6.64 26.04 -26.41
CA GLY A 292 -6.02 25.75 -27.70
C GLY A 292 -6.91 26.12 -28.89
N GLY A 293 -6.36 26.05 -30.11
CA GLY A 293 -7.07 26.51 -31.32
C GLY A 293 -8.36 25.75 -31.66
N THR A 294 -8.59 24.58 -31.06
CA THR A 294 -9.80 23.76 -31.27
C THR A 294 -10.76 23.76 -30.07
N GLY A 295 -10.44 24.47 -28.99
CA GLY A 295 -11.20 24.43 -27.74
C GLY A 295 -11.15 23.08 -27.01
N ARG A 296 -10.14 22.24 -27.29
CA ARG A 296 -9.98 20.89 -26.72
C ARG A 296 -8.59 20.71 -26.12
N SER A 297 -8.38 21.15 -24.88
CA SER A 297 -7.09 21.01 -24.19
C SER A 297 -7.21 20.29 -22.84
N ARG A 298 -6.32 19.34 -22.52
CA ARG A 298 -6.39 18.57 -21.26
C ARG A 298 -6.27 19.44 -20.00
N LYS A 299 -5.62 20.61 -20.11
CA LYS A 299 -5.38 21.54 -19.01
C LYS A 299 -6.47 22.61 -18.87
N ASP A 300 -7.41 22.66 -19.81
CA ASP A 300 -8.47 23.66 -19.84
C ASP A 300 -9.37 23.60 -18.60
N VAL A 301 -9.82 24.76 -18.14
CA VAL A 301 -10.59 24.93 -16.91
C VAL A 301 -12.05 25.18 -17.25
N GLY A 302 -12.94 24.32 -16.75
CA GLY A 302 -14.39 24.46 -16.92
C GLY A 302 -15.09 23.14 -17.25
N TRP A 303 -16.43 23.18 -17.21
CA TRP A 303 -17.24 22.04 -17.66
C TRP A 303 -17.41 22.11 -19.18
N ARG A 304 -17.02 21.05 -19.88
CA ARG A 304 -17.06 21.04 -21.35
C ARG A 304 -18.47 20.88 -21.90
N TYR A 305 -18.80 21.68 -22.90
CA TYR A 305 -20.04 21.55 -23.67
C TYR A 305 -19.96 20.41 -24.70
N GLY A 306 -21.12 19.84 -25.08
CA GLY A 306 -21.20 18.76 -26.06
C GLY A 306 -20.69 17.40 -25.57
N ALA A 307 -20.51 17.21 -24.26
CA ALA A 307 -20.06 15.96 -23.65
C ALA A 307 -21.18 15.36 -22.76
N PRO A 308 -21.89 14.31 -23.21
CA PRO A 308 -22.93 13.67 -22.41
C PRO A 308 -22.33 12.96 -21.19
N HIS A 309 -23.14 12.80 -20.13
CA HIS A 309 -22.75 12.08 -18.94
C HIS A 309 -22.30 10.65 -19.29
N GLN A 310 -21.15 10.25 -18.73
CA GLN A 310 -20.55 8.94 -19.01
C GLN A 310 -20.94 7.88 -17.98
N ASP A 311 -21.92 8.17 -17.12
CA ASP A 311 -22.24 7.37 -15.93
C ASP A 311 -22.70 5.95 -16.21
N ARG A 312 -23.24 5.71 -17.42
CA ARG A 312 -23.69 4.41 -17.93
C ARG A 312 -22.57 3.61 -18.61
N LYS A 313 -21.38 4.20 -18.83
CA LYS A 313 -20.24 3.49 -19.43
C LYS A 313 -19.66 2.49 -18.41
N ARG A 314 -19.48 1.25 -18.83
CA ARG A 314 -18.82 0.21 -18.03
C ARG A 314 -17.35 0.57 -17.79
N GLY A 315 -16.87 0.37 -16.57
CA GLY A 315 -15.46 0.60 -16.20
C GLY A 315 -15.11 2.04 -15.84
N LEU A 316 -16.09 2.95 -15.75
CA LEU A 316 -15.84 4.33 -15.30
C LEU A 316 -15.57 4.38 -13.79
N VAL A 317 -14.47 5.02 -13.39
CA VAL A 317 -14.09 5.19 -11.99
C VAL A 317 -14.88 6.34 -11.37
N LYS A 318 -15.76 6.01 -10.40
CA LYS A 318 -16.57 6.97 -9.62
C LYS A 318 -16.01 7.21 -8.20
N ILE A 319 -14.82 6.71 -7.94
CA ILE A 319 -14.10 6.78 -6.65
C ILE A 319 -13.02 7.87 -6.77
N PRO A 320 -12.72 8.64 -5.71
CA PRO A 320 -11.61 9.60 -5.73
C PRO A 320 -10.29 8.91 -6.10
N LYS A 321 -9.64 9.40 -7.18
CA LYS A 321 -8.36 8.86 -7.66
C LYS A 321 -7.14 9.43 -6.93
N THR A 322 -7.30 10.61 -6.34
CA THR A 322 -6.25 11.33 -5.63
C THR A 322 -6.83 11.80 -4.31
N ILE A 323 -6.15 11.46 -3.22
CA ILE A 323 -6.41 12.02 -1.89
C ILE A 323 -5.29 13.03 -1.66
N PRO A 324 -5.59 14.34 -1.56
CA PRO A 324 -4.56 15.32 -1.27
C PRO A 324 -3.96 14.99 0.10
N ALA A 325 -2.64 14.87 0.16
CA ALA A 325 -1.95 14.84 1.43
C ALA A 325 -1.99 16.26 2.01
N GLU A 326 -2.37 16.40 3.27
CA GLU A 326 -2.14 17.67 3.97
C GLU A 326 -0.63 17.95 3.95
N PRO A 327 -0.21 19.20 3.65
CA PRO A 327 1.19 19.57 3.69
C PRO A 327 1.73 19.22 5.08
N TRP A 328 2.70 18.29 5.09
CA TRP A 328 3.33 17.83 6.30
C TRP A 328 4.24 18.94 6.81
N ASN A 329 3.72 19.76 7.73
CA ASN A 329 4.48 20.82 8.37
C ASN A 329 5.51 20.19 9.33
N LEU A 330 6.72 19.95 8.86
CA LEU A 330 7.85 19.52 9.70
C LEU A 330 8.24 20.55 10.78
N LEU A 331 7.65 21.76 10.76
CA LEU A 331 8.08 22.90 11.57
C LEU A 331 6.91 23.78 12.06
N SER A 332 5.73 23.23 12.35
CA SER A 332 4.70 23.99 13.08
C SER A 332 4.65 23.54 14.55
N ARG A 333 5.75 23.76 15.27
CA ARG A 333 5.89 23.79 16.74
C ARG A 333 7.38 23.95 17.09
N ALA A 334 7.88 25.16 16.88
CA ALA A 334 8.95 25.74 17.70
C ALA A 334 8.33 26.96 18.38
#